data_AF-A0AA95JIS8-F1
#
_entry.id   AF-A0AA95JIS8-F1
#
_cell.length_a   1.000
_cell.length_b   1.000
_cell.length_c   1.000
_cell.angle_alpha   90.00
_cell.angle_beta   90.00
_cell.angle_gamma   90.00
#
_symmetry.space_group_name_H-M   'P 1'
#
loop_
_entity.id
_entity.type
_entity.pdbx_description
1 polymer ?
#
loop_
_entity_poly.entity_id
_entity_poly.type
_entity_poly.pdbx_seq_one_letter_code
_entity_poly.pdbx_strand_id
1 'polypeptide(L)'
;MPIARLTACVRATLTLGCALSALLLAPSTMAQTPEAAPVAVTAAPSGSGPALWVIRDADSTLYLFGTVHVLKPETPWGTARVDRAFASADEYWFEIADLNNQDGVIPLIQAKGISPDRPLSSLLTADELADLDAAARTVGATAAQLDPLRPWLASLQLALASIQKAGYVATNGGDQILHARAAAAGKPIRGFETAPQQIGFIADMSEDAQLAMLRSSLKEFDQAEAMLGRMVSAWSTGDVEGIDALIGQEMKAESPEMYAVMLTRRNEAWANQIQTLLAGSGTAFISVGAGHLAGADSLQAKLAQRGITAARVVD
;
A
#
# COMPACT_ATOMS: atom_id res chain seq x y z
N MET A 1 18.77 22.73 -7.48
CA MET A 1 17.98 22.40 -6.28
C MET A 1 18.11 20.90 -6.07
N PRO A 2 18.50 20.41 -4.87
CA PRO A 2 18.53 18.97 -4.65
C PRO A 2 17.09 18.46 -4.69
N ILE A 3 16.83 17.48 -5.56
CA ILE A 3 15.57 16.75 -5.59
C ILE A 3 15.45 16.08 -4.21
N ALA A 4 14.44 16.45 -3.45
CA ALA A 4 14.15 15.82 -2.16
C ALA A 4 13.90 14.34 -2.41
N ARG A 5 14.82 13.49 -1.95
CA ARG A 5 14.66 12.04 -1.91
C ARG A 5 13.40 11.73 -1.07
N LEU A 6 12.53 10.86 -1.57
CA LEU A 6 11.41 10.26 -0.84
C LEU A 6 11.92 9.09 0.01
N THR A 7 11.13 8.51 0.92
CA THR A 7 11.70 7.58 1.93
C THR A 7 10.77 6.42 2.34
N ALA A 8 11.32 5.40 2.98
CA ALA A 8 10.82 4.03 3.10
C ALA A 8 9.55 3.85 3.91
N CYS A 9 9.28 4.65 4.96
CA CYS A 9 8.10 4.37 5.79
C CYS A 9 6.77 4.82 5.17
N VAL A 10 6.70 6.02 4.58
CA VAL A 10 5.49 6.42 3.84
C VAL A 10 5.26 5.46 2.68
N ARG A 11 6.33 5.02 2.02
CA ARG A 11 6.28 4.00 0.95
C ARG A 11 5.80 2.64 1.44
N ALA A 12 6.27 2.20 2.59
CA ALA A 12 5.83 0.97 3.22
C ALA A 12 4.32 1.00 3.38
N THR A 13 3.79 2.02 4.04
CA THR A 13 2.35 2.22 4.27
C THR A 13 1.56 2.36 2.95
N LEU A 14 2.17 2.88 1.88
CA LEU A 14 1.59 2.95 0.53
C LEU A 14 1.70 1.64 -0.28
N THR A 15 2.38 0.63 0.25
CA THR A 15 2.45 -0.74 -0.30
C THR A 15 1.79 -1.77 0.63
N LEU A 16 1.29 -1.36 1.80
CA LEU A 16 0.39 -2.16 2.63
C LEU A 16 -1.06 -1.80 2.28
N GLY A 17 -1.85 -2.81 1.90
CA GLY A 17 -3.28 -2.65 1.63
C GLY A 17 -4.06 -1.94 2.75
N CYS A 18 -5.18 -1.29 2.38
CA CYS A 18 -5.99 -0.45 3.27
C CYS A 18 -6.45 -1.09 4.59
N ALA A 19 -6.46 -2.43 4.70
CA ALA A 19 -6.91 -3.17 5.89
C ALA A 19 -6.14 -2.78 7.17
N LEU A 20 -4.88 -2.37 7.07
CA LEU A 20 -4.09 -1.98 8.26
C LEU A 20 -4.40 -0.59 8.81
N SER A 21 -4.93 0.31 7.97
CA SER A 21 -5.14 1.72 8.34
C SER A 21 -6.25 1.90 9.38
N ALA A 22 -7.24 1.00 9.39
CA ALA A 22 -8.40 1.08 10.30
C ALA A 22 -8.08 0.65 11.74
N LEU A 23 -7.05 -0.17 11.96
CA LEU A 23 -6.77 -0.79 13.26
C LEU A 23 -5.84 0.05 14.16
N LEU A 24 -4.98 0.86 13.55
CA LEU A 24 -3.89 1.57 14.25
C LEU A 24 -4.29 2.95 14.78
N LEU A 25 -5.50 3.43 14.47
CA LEU A 25 -5.98 4.78 14.78
C LEU A 25 -7.31 4.82 15.54
N ALA A 26 -7.88 3.67 15.89
CA ALA A 26 -9.20 3.64 16.51
C ALA A 26 -9.13 3.94 18.02
N PRO A 27 -9.73 5.04 18.52
CA PRO A 27 -10.27 5.02 19.88
C PRO A 27 -11.39 3.98 19.91
N SER A 28 -11.49 3.21 21.00
CA SER A 28 -12.47 2.15 21.22
C SER A 28 -13.92 2.65 21.18
N THR A 29 -14.47 2.89 20.00
CA THR A 29 -15.91 3.03 19.77
C THR A 29 -16.23 2.39 18.43
N MET A 30 -16.69 1.13 18.47
CA MET A 30 -17.32 0.43 17.35
C MET A 30 -18.67 1.10 17.06
N ALA A 31 -18.66 2.22 16.35
CA ALA A 31 -19.84 2.68 15.63
C ALA A 31 -19.86 1.96 14.28
N GLN A 32 -20.92 1.20 14.00
CA GLN A 32 -21.18 0.65 12.67
C GLN A 32 -21.14 1.81 11.68
N THR A 33 -20.11 1.83 10.83
CA THR A 33 -19.99 2.84 9.79
C THR A 33 -21.11 2.53 8.79
N PRO A 34 -22.00 3.51 8.48
CA PRO A 34 -23.02 3.29 7.47
C PRO A 34 -22.36 2.89 6.15
N GLU A 35 -22.99 1.99 5.41
CA GLU A 35 -22.57 1.57 4.08
C GLU A 35 -22.34 2.82 3.22
N ALA A 36 -21.07 3.09 2.92
CA ALA A 36 -20.67 4.32 2.25
C ALA A 36 -21.27 4.33 0.84
N ALA A 37 -22.01 5.38 0.51
CA ALA A 37 -22.45 5.63 -0.85
C ALA A 37 -21.22 5.60 -1.79
N PRO A 38 -21.34 5.06 -3.02
CA PRO A 38 -20.22 4.96 -3.94
C PRO A 38 -19.62 6.35 -4.16
N VAL A 39 -18.37 6.53 -3.73
CA VAL A 39 -17.61 7.75 -3.97
C VAL A 39 -17.43 7.88 -5.47
N ALA A 40 -18.01 8.93 -6.06
CA ALA A 40 -17.85 9.21 -7.48
C ALA A 40 -16.36 9.42 -7.77
N VAL A 41 -15.79 8.60 -8.67
CA VAL A 41 -14.38 8.73 -9.06
C VAL A 41 -14.24 9.94 -9.98
N THR A 42 -13.39 10.89 -9.59
CA THR A 42 -13.07 12.03 -10.44
C THR A 42 -12.36 11.54 -11.70
N ALA A 43 -12.90 11.90 -12.86
CA ALA A 43 -12.36 11.50 -14.15
C ALA A 43 -11.00 12.17 -14.42
N ALA A 44 -10.03 11.39 -14.90
CA ALA A 44 -8.77 11.91 -15.39
C ALA A 44 -8.97 12.62 -16.74
N PRO A 45 -8.11 13.60 -17.10
CA PRO A 45 -8.09 14.17 -18.45
C PRO A 45 -7.95 13.07 -19.52
N SER A 46 -8.59 13.25 -20.68
CA SER A 46 -8.48 12.31 -21.81
C SER A 46 -7.02 12.08 -22.21
N GLY A 47 -6.64 10.83 -22.43
CA GLY A 47 -5.25 10.44 -22.73
C GLY A 47 -4.30 10.47 -21.52
N SER A 48 -4.81 10.77 -20.33
CA SER A 48 -4.12 10.66 -19.04
C SER A 48 -4.70 9.49 -18.23
N GLY A 49 -4.24 9.31 -17.00
CA GLY A 49 -4.74 8.31 -16.06
C GLY A 49 -3.72 7.24 -15.69
N PRO A 50 -4.00 6.46 -14.65
CA PRO A 50 -3.07 5.43 -14.19
C PRO A 50 -2.81 4.34 -15.22
N ALA A 51 -1.63 3.74 -15.09
CA ALA A 51 -1.20 2.63 -15.91
C ALA A 51 -2.10 1.40 -15.68
N LEU A 52 -2.48 0.75 -16.79
CA LEU A 52 -3.23 -0.50 -16.80
C LEU A 52 -2.49 -1.46 -17.74
N TRP A 53 -2.33 -2.70 -17.32
CA TRP A 53 -1.74 -3.75 -18.14
C TRP A 53 -2.72 -4.89 -18.34
N VAL A 54 -2.49 -5.67 -19.39
CA VAL A 54 -3.27 -6.86 -19.70
C VAL A 54 -2.35 -8.01 -20.09
N ILE A 55 -2.67 -9.19 -19.57
CA ILE A 55 -2.07 -10.46 -19.92
C ILE A 55 -3.17 -11.29 -20.58
N ARG A 56 -2.84 -11.96 -21.68
CA ARG A 56 -3.77 -12.85 -22.38
C ARG A 56 -3.07 -14.13 -22.80
N ASP A 57 -3.82 -15.21 -22.78
CA ASP A 57 -3.49 -16.46 -23.47
C ASP A 57 -4.70 -16.90 -24.32
N ALA A 58 -4.92 -18.21 -24.49
CA ALA A 58 -5.96 -18.74 -25.36
C ALA A 58 -7.39 -18.46 -24.85
N ASP A 59 -7.59 -18.47 -23.54
CA ASP A 59 -8.91 -18.44 -22.90
C ASP A 59 -8.98 -17.60 -21.62
N SER A 60 -7.87 -16.97 -21.22
CA SER A 60 -7.78 -16.06 -20.07
C SER A 60 -7.43 -14.62 -20.46
N THR A 61 -8.01 -13.66 -19.74
CA THR A 61 -7.62 -12.23 -19.79
C THR A 61 -7.45 -11.70 -18.36
N LEU A 62 -6.22 -11.38 -17.97
CA LEU A 62 -5.94 -10.80 -16.66
C LEU A 62 -5.53 -9.34 -16.79
N TYR A 63 -6.27 -8.42 -16.18
CA TYR A 63 -5.87 -7.03 -16.07
C TYR A 63 -5.06 -6.82 -14.80
N LEU A 64 -3.92 -6.12 -14.91
CA LEU A 64 -3.14 -5.68 -13.75
C LEU A 64 -3.29 -4.16 -13.61
N PHE A 65 -3.76 -3.70 -12.47
CA PHE A 65 -3.97 -2.29 -12.18
C PHE A 65 -3.25 -1.87 -10.90
N GLY A 66 -2.45 -0.81 -10.99
CA GLY A 66 -1.73 -0.25 -9.85
C GLY A 66 -2.62 0.72 -9.10
N THR A 67 -2.78 0.57 -7.79
CA THR A 67 -3.61 1.43 -6.94
C THR A 67 -2.77 2.26 -5.96
N VAL A 68 -3.38 3.29 -5.40
CA VAL A 68 -2.86 4.04 -4.26
C VAL A 68 -3.85 3.93 -3.11
N HIS A 69 -3.36 3.48 -1.94
CA HIS A 69 -4.19 3.17 -0.77
C HIS A 69 -4.88 4.38 -0.13
N VAL A 70 -4.32 5.56 -0.27
CA VAL A 70 -4.81 6.79 0.35
C VAL A 70 -4.84 7.92 -0.66
N LEU A 71 -6.00 8.55 -0.84
CA LEU A 71 -6.17 9.63 -1.81
C LEU A 71 -6.90 10.83 -1.17
N LYS A 72 -6.68 12.01 -1.73
CA LYS A 72 -7.59 13.14 -1.54
C LYS A 72 -8.87 12.91 -2.36
N PRO A 73 -10.06 13.32 -1.90
CA PRO A 73 -11.33 13.06 -2.60
C PRO A 73 -11.32 13.52 -4.08
N GLU A 74 -10.67 14.64 -4.35
CA GLU A 74 -10.65 15.29 -5.67
C GLU A 74 -9.62 14.69 -6.64
N THR A 75 -8.95 13.59 -6.30
CA THR A 75 -7.88 13.03 -7.14
C THR A 75 -8.45 12.49 -8.46
N PRO A 76 -8.08 13.05 -9.63
CA PRO A 76 -8.63 12.62 -10.91
C PRO A 76 -7.86 11.39 -11.43
N TRP A 77 -8.48 10.21 -11.35
CA TRP A 77 -7.86 8.95 -11.80
C TRP A 77 -8.77 8.03 -12.60
N GLY A 78 -10.08 8.26 -12.58
CA GLY A 78 -11.05 7.45 -13.32
C GLY A 78 -10.85 7.57 -14.82
N THR A 79 -10.79 6.42 -15.53
CA THR A 79 -10.66 6.39 -16.99
C THR A 79 -11.59 5.35 -17.59
N ALA A 80 -12.05 5.61 -18.82
CA ALA A 80 -12.90 4.67 -19.54
C ALA A 80 -12.20 3.33 -19.80
N ARG A 81 -10.87 3.31 -19.97
CA ARG A 81 -10.12 2.04 -20.12
C ARG A 81 -10.17 1.18 -18.86
N VAL A 82 -10.01 1.78 -17.67
CA VAL A 82 -10.11 1.06 -16.39
C VAL A 82 -11.53 0.57 -16.17
N ASP A 83 -12.52 1.42 -16.45
CA ASP A 83 -13.93 1.04 -16.29
C ASP A 83 -14.34 -0.12 -17.21
N ARG A 84 -13.91 -0.11 -18.48
CA ARG A 84 -14.16 -1.23 -19.41
C ARG A 84 -13.49 -2.51 -18.95
N ALA A 85 -12.23 -2.45 -18.56
CA ALA A 85 -11.49 -3.61 -18.06
C ALA A 85 -12.17 -4.20 -16.81
N PHE A 86 -12.51 -3.36 -15.84
CA PHE A 86 -13.19 -3.77 -14.62
C PHE A 86 -14.58 -4.36 -14.88
N ALA A 87 -15.35 -3.73 -15.77
CA ALA A 87 -16.68 -4.23 -16.14
C ALA A 87 -16.61 -5.61 -16.81
N SER A 88 -15.59 -5.85 -17.64
CA SER A 88 -15.40 -7.12 -18.37
C SER A 88 -14.94 -8.29 -17.51
N ALA A 89 -14.45 -8.05 -16.29
CA ALA A 89 -13.91 -9.10 -15.43
C ALA A 89 -15.00 -9.94 -14.76
N ASP A 90 -14.82 -11.24 -14.69
CA ASP A 90 -15.69 -12.18 -13.98
C ASP A 90 -15.41 -12.15 -12.47
N GLU A 91 -14.15 -11.97 -12.09
CA GLU A 91 -13.70 -11.90 -10.70
C GLU A 91 -12.72 -10.74 -10.45
N TYR A 92 -12.65 -10.33 -9.18
CA TYR A 92 -11.74 -9.29 -8.71
C TYR A 92 -10.71 -9.88 -7.76
N TRP A 93 -9.44 -9.62 -8.03
CA TRP A 93 -8.33 -10.02 -7.18
C TRP A 93 -7.71 -8.78 -6.56
N PHE A 94 -7.47 -8.84 -5.26
CA PHE A 94 -6.76 -7.80 -4.52
C PHE A 94 -5.63 -8.41 -3.69
N GLU A 95 -4.83 -7.59 -3.01
CA GLU A 95 -3.79 -8.08 -2.10
C GLU A 95 -4.41 -8.88 -0.94
N ILE A 96 -5.48 -8.36 -0.33
CA ILE A 96 -6.24 -9.02 0.75
C ILE A 96 -7.71 -9.09 0.34
N ALA A 97 -8.30 -10.28 0.35
CA ALA A 97 -9.68 -10.48 -0.13
C ALA A 97 -10.73 -9.72 0.69
N ASP A 98 -10.62 -9.78 2.02
CA ASP A 98 -11.54 -9.15 2.95
C ASP A 98 -10.80 -8.11 3.78
N LEU A 99 -11.05 -6.84 3.48
CA LEU A 99 -10.42 -5.71 4.17
C LEU A 99 -11.01 -5.45 5.55
N ASN A 100 -12.16 -6.04 5.86
CA ASN A 100 -12.81 -5.94 7.15
C ASN A 100 -12.47 -7.14 8.06
N ASN A 101 -11.92 -8.21 7.50
CA ASN A 101 -11.46 -9.35 8.28
C ASN A 101 -10.15 -9.03 9.00
N GLN A 102 -10.26 -8.86 10.31
CA GLN A 102 -9.15 -8.57 11.22
C GLN A 102 -8.73 -9.80 12.04
N ASP A 103 -9.22 -10.99 11.68
CA ASP A 103 -8.87 -12.22 12.37
C ASP A 103 -7.35 -12.45 12.34
N GLY A 104 -6.79 -12.73 13.52
CA GLY A 104 -5.35 -12.94 13.70
C GLY A 104 -4.51 -11.66 13.72
N VAL A 105 -5.04 -10.49 13.36
CA VAL A 105 -4.29 -9.22 13.38
C VAL A 105 -4.00 -8.76 14.82
N ILE A 106 -5.02 -8.70 15.68
CA ILE A 106 -4.87 -8.24 17.07
C ILE A 106 -3.90 -9.14 17.86
N PRO A 107 -4.03 -10.49 17.85
CA PRO A 107 -3.07 -11.37 18.51
C PRO A 107 -1.64 -11.19 18.00
N LEU A 108 -1.47 -10.96 16.70
CA LEU A 108 -0.16 -10.73 16.10
C LEU A 108 0.47 -9.41 16.58
N ILE A 109 -0.31 -8.34 16.66
CA ILE A 109 0.15 -7.05 17.22
C ILE A 109 0.50 -7.20 18.71
N GLN A 110 -0.29 -7.94 19.48
CA GLN A 110 0.03 -8.20 20.89
C GLN A 110 1.33 -8.99 21.04
N ALA A 111 1.54 -10.02 20.20
CA ALA A 111 2.71 -10.88 20.28
C ALA A 111 3.99 -10.25 19.70
N LYS A 112 3.88 -9.42 18.66
CA LYS A 112 5.03 -8.91 17.90
C LYS A 112 5.12 -7.39 17.83
N GLY A 113 4.16 -6.67 18.37
CA GLY A 113 4.09 -5.21 18.30
C GLY A 113 4.46 -4.49 19.60
N ILE A 114 4.44 -5.20 20.74
CA ILE A 114 4.72 -4.63 22.07
C ILE A 114 6.02 -5.21 22.62
N SER A 115 6.88 -4.38 23.20
CA SER A 115 8.11 -4.77 23.88
C SER A 115 8.32 -3.92 25.13
N PRO A 116 7.65 -4.23 26.25
CA PRO A 116 7.76 -3.41 27.46
C PRO A 116 9.16 -3.52 28.10
N ASP A 117 9.85 -4.64 27.88
CA ASP A 117 11.19 -4.90 28.42
C ASP A 117 12.31 -4.20 27.63
N ARG A 118 12.04 -3.78 26.39
CA ARG A 118 12.95 -3.03 25.53
C ARG A 118 12.20 -1.86 24.87
N PRO A 119 11.83 -0.85 25.66
CA PRO A 119 11.06 0.28 25.16
C PRO A 119 11.86 1.10 24.14
N LEU A 120 11.17 1.90 23.32
CA LEU A 120 11.80 2.75 22.30
C LEU A 120 12.87 3.69 22.90
N SER A 121 12.63 4.23 24.09
CA SER A 121 13.58 5.07 24.83
C SER A 121 14.92 4.38 25.14
N SER A 122 14.96 3.04 25.11
CA SER A 122 16.21 2.26 25.24
C SER A 122 16.93 2.02 23.91
N LEU A 123 16.25 2.25 22.78
CA LEU A 123 16.73 1.99 21.42
C LEU A 123 17.09 3.28 20.67
N LEU A 124 16.54 4.40 21.11
CA LEU A 124 16.66 5.72 20.49
C LEU A 124 17.66 6.58 21.25
N THR A 125 18.34 7.44 20.51
CA THR A 125 19.11 8.56 21.08
C THR A 125 18.18 9.60 21.69
N ALA A 126 18.73 10.52 22.50
CA ALA A 126 17.95 11.60 23.09
C ALA A 126 17.29 12.50 22.04
N ASP A 127 17.97 12.78 20.92
CA ASP A 127 17.44 13.59 19.83
C ASP A 127 16.30 12.85 19.11
N GLU A 128 16.47 11.55 18.81
CA GLU A 128 15.42 10.73 18.20
C GLU A 128 14.19 10.58 19.12
N LEU A 129 14.39 10.53 20.44
CA LEU A 129 13.29 10.51 21.40
C LEU A 129 12.54 11.85 21.43
N ALA A 130 13.24 12.97 21.28
CA ALA A 130 12.62 14.28 21.14
C ALA A 130 11.82 14.40 19.83
N ASP A 131 12.35 13.86 18.73
CA ASP A 131 11.63 13.78 17.45
C ASP A 131 10.38 12.88 17.57
N LEU A 132 10.49 11.75 18.28
CA LEU A 132 9.35 10.86 18.55
C LEU A 132 8.25 11.58 19.33
N ASP A 133 8.61 12.33 20.37
CA ASP A 133 7.64 13.08 21.16
C ASP A 133 7.00 14.22 20.35
N ALA A 134 7.78 14.93 19.53
CA ALA A 134 7.28 15.95 18.63
C ALA A 134 6.26 15.37 17.63
N ALA A 135 6.59 14.25 17.00
CA ALA A 135 5.71 13.56 16.06
C ALA A 135 4.43 13.04 16.74
N ALA A 136 4.56 12.39 17.90
CA ALA A 136 3.42 11.85 18.66
C ALA A 136 2.42 12.95 19.06
N ARG A 137 2.91 14.12 19.49
CA ARG A 137 2.04 15.26 19.89
C ARG A 137 1.17 15.78 18.76
N THR A 138 1.62 15.68 17.51
CA THR A 138 0.82 16.14 16.36
C THR A 138 -0.47 15.35 16.17
N VAL A 139 -0.55 14.15 16.76
CA VAL A 139 -1.73 13.28 16.71
C VAL A 139 -2.34 13.01 18.08
N GLY A 140 -2.09 13.90 19.03
CA GLY A 140 -2.68 13.83 20.37
C GLY A 140 -2.12 12.69 21.23
N ALA A 141 -0.96 12.14 20.87
CA ALA A 141 -0.23 11.15 21.64
C ALA A 141 1.01 11.77 22.32
N THR A 142 1.71 10.97 23.11
CA THR A 142 2.98 11.30 23.76
C THR A 142 4.01 10.22 23.47
N ALA A 143 5.30 10.55 23.53
CA ALA A 143 6.34 9.52 23.40
C ALA A 143 6.15 8.39 24.42
N ALA A 144 5.69 8.70 25.64
CA ALA A 144 5.40 7.70 26.67
C ALA A 144 4.33 6.68 26.28
N GLN A 145 3.36 7.05 25.45
CA GLN A 145 2.33 6.12 24.94
C GLN A 145 2.87 5.21 23.82
N LEU A 146 3.89 5.67 23.07
CA LEU A 146 4.56 4.89 22.03
C LEU A 146 5.74 4.07 22.56
N ASP A 147 6.27 4.43 23.73
CA ASP A 147 7.48 3.85 24.32
C ASP A 147 7.43 2.31 24.45
N PRO A 148 6.29 1.68 24.81
CA PRO A 148 6.21 0.22 24.90
C PRO A 148 6.12 -0.50 23.55
N LEU A 149 6.03 0.23 22.42
CA LEU A 149 5.86 -0.37 21.10
C LEU A 149 7.20 -0.81 20.52
N ARG A 150 7.18 -1.86 19.69
CA ARG A 150 8.32 -2.17 18.81
C ARG A 150 8.45 -1.10 17.71
N PRO A 151 9.67 -0.85 17.19
CA PRO A 151 9.91 0.26 16.25
C PRO A 151 8.99 0.24 15.03
N TRP A 152 8.68 -0.94 14.49
CA TRP A 152 7.81 -1.05 13.32
C TRP A 152 6.39 -0.56 13.56
N LEU A 153 5.83 -0.84 14.74
CA LEU A 153 4.45 -0.51 15.06
C LEU A 153 4.32 1.00 15.32
N ALA A 154 5.27 1.58 16.06
CA ALA A 154 5.35 3.02 16.24
C ALA A 154 5.49 3.75 14.89
N SER A 155 6.36 3.24 14.03
CA SER A 155 6.57 3.77 12.68
C SER A 155 5.28 3.77 11.84
N LEU A 156 4.51 2.67 11.84
CA LEU A 156 3.23 2.62 11.11
C LEU A 156 2.19 3.59 11.68
N GLN A 157 2.09 3.72 13.00
CA GLN A 157 1.18 4.68 13.63
C GLN A 157 1.53 6.12 13.23
N LEU A 158 2.81 6.48 13.28
CA LEU A 158 3.29 7.81 12.88
C LEU A 158 3.10 8.07 11.38
N ALA A 159 3.34 7.09 10.52
CA ALA A 159 3.11 7.24 9.09
C ALA A 159 1.63 7.49 8.77
N LEU A 160 0.72 6.71 9.37
CA LEU A 160 -0.73 6.90 9.17
C LEU A 160 -1.21 8.26 9.69
N ALA A 161 -0.74 8.66 10.87
CA ALA A 161 -0.93 9.98 11.44
C ALA A 161 -0.53 11.11 10.49
N SER A 162 0.67 11.02 9.92
CA SER A 162 1.22 11.99 8.98
C SER A 162 0.42 12.05 7.66
N ILE A 163 0.03 10.89 7.12
CA ILE A 163 -0.83 10.78 5.93
C ILE A 163 -2.19 11.46 6.16
N GLN A 164 -2.81 11.23 7.31
CA GLN A 164 -4.09 11.86 7.66
C GLN A 164 -3.97 13.36 7.83
N LYS A 165 -2.91 13.83 8.50
CA LYS A 165 -2.59 15.28 8.62
C LYS A 165 -2.45 15.94 7.25
N ALA A 166 -1.92 15.23 6.25
CA ALA A 166 -1.81 15.70 4.87
C ALA A 166 -3.14 15.68 4.08
N GLY A 167 -4.25 15.27 4.68
CA GLY A 167 -5.58 15.24 4.07
C GLY A 167 -5.85 14.02 3.18
N TYR A 168 -5.01 13.00 3.24
CA TYR A 168 -5.20 11.74 2.52
C TYR A 168 -5.91 10.74 3.43
N VAL A 169 -6.89 10.01 2.89
CA VAL A 169 -7.65 9.01 3.65
C VAL A 169 -7.84 7.72 2.86
N ALA A 170 -7.87 6.60 3.56
CA ALA A 170 -7.96 5.27 2.96
C ALA A 170 -9.29 5.02 2.24
N THR A 171 -10.38 5.61 2.72
CA THR A 171 -11.73 5.47 2.12
C THR A 171 -11.82 6.03 0.70
N ASN A 172 -10.91 6.93 0.33
CA ASN A 172 -10.82 7.46 -1.03
C ASN A 172 -9.81 6.69 -1.90
N GLY A 173 -9.05 5.76 -1.31
CA GLY A 173 -8.04 4.98 -2.00
C GLY A 173 -8.63 4.19 -3.16
N GLY A 174 -7.83 4.00 -4.22
CA GLY A 174 -8.25 3.22 -5.39
C GLY A 174 -8.70 1.81 -5.01
N ASP A 175 -8.07 1.22 -3.99
CA ASP A 175 -8.39 -0.11 -3.48
C ASP A 175 -9.78 -0.21 -2.88
N GLN A 176 -10.13 0.72 -1.99
CA GLN A 176 -11.44 0.74 -1.34
C GLN A 176 -12.54 0.96 -2.36
N ILE A 177 -12.31 1.86 -3.32
CA ILE A 177 -13.27 2.14 -4.38
C ILE A 177 -13.47 0.91 -5.28
N LEU A 178 -12.40 0.26 -5.74
CA LEU A 178 -12.51 -0.91 -6.61
C LEU A 178 -13.07 -2.15 -5.88
N HIS A 179 -12.70 -2.34 -4.62
CA HIS A 179 -13.24 -3.41 -3.77
C HIS A 179 -14.76 -3.22 -3.56
N ALA A 180 -15.20 -2.01 -3.19
CA ALA A 180 -16.62 -1.69 -3.06
C ALA A 180 -17.38 -1.87 -4.38
N ARG A 181 -16.80 -1.45 -5.52
CA ARG A 181 -17.37 -1.71 -6.85
C ARG A 181 -17.51 -3.20 -7.17
N ALA A 182 -16.53 -4.02 -6.77
CA ALA A 182 -16.56 -5.46 -7.01
C ALA A 182 -17.66 -6.13 -6.19
N ALA A 183 -17.76 -5.77 -4.90
CA ALA A 183 -18.80 -6.24 -4.00
C ALA A 183 -20.20 -5.84 -4.50
N ALA A 184 -20.41 -4.57 -4.87
CA ALA A 184 -21.68 -4.08 -5.41
C ALA A 184 -22.07 -4.76 -6.74
N ALA A 185 -21.09 -5.14 -7.56
CA ALA A 185 -21.31 -5.87 -8.81
C ALA A 185 -21.46 -7.39 -8.62
N GLY A 186 -21.37 -7.91 -7.38
CA GLY A 186 -21.43 -9.34 -7.09
C GLY A 186 -20.26 -10.15 -7.65
N LYS A 187 -19.14 -9.52 -7.98
CA LYS A 187 -17.93 -10.20 -8.47
C LYS A 187 -17.29 -10.95 -7.29
N PRO A 188 -16.90 -12.23 -7.43
CA PRO A 188 -16.09 -12.91 -6.43
C PRO A 188 -14.82 -12.11 -6.14
N ILE A 189 -14.54 -11.85 -4.87
CA ILE A 189 -13.34 -11.16 -4.43
C ILE A 189 -12.33 -12.19 -3.90
N ARG A 190 -11.13 -12.16 -4.45
CA ARG A 190 -10.00 -13.03 -4.10
C ARG A 190 -8.83 -12.21 -3.58
N GLY A 191 -7.96 -12.87 -2.82
CA GLY A 191 -6.81 -12.25 -2.18
C GLY A 191 -5.56 -13.06 -2.43
N PHE A 192 -4.44 -12.40 -2.72
CA PHE A 192 -3.15 -13.08 -2.79
C PHE A 192 -2.55 -13.39 -1.42
N GLU A 193 -2.95 -12.62 -0.41
CA GLU A 193 -2.43 -12.62 0.94
C GLU A 193 -3.55 -12.44 1.96
N THR A 194 -3.21 -12.61 3.22
CA THR A 194 -4.05 -12.35 4.39
C THR A 194 -3.50 -11.16 5.17
N ALA A 195 -4.36 -10.48 5.95
CA ALA A 195 -3.91 -9.37 6.79
C ALA A 195 -2.79 -9.76 7.78
N PRO A 196 -2.84 -10.92 8.48
CA PRO A 196 -1.73 -11.36 9.32
C PRO A 196 -0.41 -11.59 8.56
N GLN A 197 -0.46 -12.06 7.31
CA GLN A 197 0.75 -12.20 6.49
C GLN A 197 1.39 -10.84 6.21
N GLN A 198 0.60 -9.83 5.81
CA GLN A 198 1.13 -8.48 5.55
C GLN A 198 1.76 -7.84 6.78
N ILE A 199 1.15 -8.01 7.96
CA ILE A 199 1.76 -7.53 9.21
C ILE A 199 3.03 -8.32 9.51
N GLY A 200 2.98 -9.65 9.34
CA GLY A 200 4.11 -10.55 9.57
C GLY A 200 5.34 -10.13 8.76
N PHE A 201 5.16 -9.74 7.50
CA PHE A 201 6.23 -9.24 6.64
C PHE A 201 7.06 -8.14 7.32
N ILE A 202 6.41 -7.19 7.99
CA ILE A 202 7.07 -6.06 8.66
C ILE A 202 7.52 -6.43 10.07
N ALA A 203 6.64 -7.10 10.82
CA ALA A 203 6.88 -7.47 12.22
C ALA A 203 8.04 -8.46 12.39
N ASP A 204 8.35 -9.22 11.33
CA ASP A 204 9.42 -10.22 11.26
C ASP A 204 10.72 -9.71 10.64
N MET A 205 10.77 -8.45 10.19
CA MET A 205 12.03 -7.82 9.79
C MET A 205 13.02 -7.73 10.96
N SER A 206 14.31 -7.62 10.63
CA SER A 206 15.36 -7.33 11.61
C SER A 206 15.05 -6.06 12.41
N GLU A 207 15.49 -6.03 13.68
CA GLU A 207 15.30 -4.84 14.52
C GLU A 207 15.97 -3.60 13.92
N ASP A 208 17.12 -3.78 13.26
CA ASP A 208 17.81 -2.70 12.55
C ASP A 208 16.96 -2.14 11.41
N ALA A 209 16.28 -2.99 10.62
CA ALA A 209 15.36 -2.53 9.58
C ALA A 209 14.13 -1.84 10.17
N GLN A 210 13.59 -2.32 11.29
CA GLN A 210 12.47 -1.67 11.99
C GLN A 210 12.87 -0.31 12.56
N LEU A 211 14.08 -0.18 13.12
CA LEU A 211 14.63 1.09 13.59
C LEU A 211 14.92 2.06 12.45
N ALA A 212 15.46 1.58 11.33
CA ALA A 212 15.64 2.40 10.12
C ALA A 212 14.29 2.94 9.62
N MET A 213 13.24 2.12 9.64
CA MET A 213 11.88 2.52 9.28
C MET A 213 11.32 3.59 10.24
N LEU A 214 11.49 3.41 11.56
CA LEU A 214 11.08 4.40 12.56
C LEU A 214 11.82 5.74 12.38
N ARG A 215 13.16 5.70 12.27
CA ARG A 215 13.99 6.90 12.06
C ARG A 215 13.60 7.66 10.79
N SER A 216 13.29 6.95 9.71
CA SER A 216 12.75 7.54 8.49
C SER A 216 11.43 8.26 8.76
N SER A 217 10.50 7.63 9.49
CA SER A 217 9.22 8.25 9.84
C SER A 217 9.36 9.55 10.63
N LEU A 218 10.28 9.57 11.60
CA LEU A 218 10.52 10.74 12.44
C LEU A 218 11.04 11.93 11.64
N LYS A 219 12.03 11.70 10.78
CA LYS A 219 12.67 12.75 9.97
C LYS A 219 11.71 13.44 8.99
N GLU A 220 10.65 12.74 8.58
CA GLU A 220 9.79 13.14 7.46
C GLU A 220 8.32 13.25 7.82
N PHE A 221 8.03 13.19 9.10
CA PHE A 221 6.68 13.30 9.61
C PHE A 221 5.93 14.51 9.01
N ASP A 222 6.60 15.64 8.79
CA ASP A 222 6.00 16.84 8.20
C ASP A 222 6.11 16.93 6.67
N GLN A 223 6.69 15.94 6.00
CA GLN A 223 6.92 15.93 4.54
C GLN A 223 5.89 15.08 3.76
N ALA A 224 4.99 14.36 4.45
CA ALA A 224 4.07 13.43 3.80
C ALA A 224 3.20 14.09 2.71
N GLU A 225 2.73 15.33 2.90
CA GLU A 225 1.90 15.99 1.88
C GLU A 225 2.64 16.14 0.55
N ALA A 226 3.88 16.63 0.59
CA ALA A 226 4.70 16.82 -0.60
C ALA A 226 5.11 15.47 -1.23
N MET A 227 5.38 14.46 -0.41
CA MET A 227 5.73 13.12 -0.89
C MET A 227 4.54 12.43 -1.56
N LEU A 228 3.39 12.38 -0.88
CA LEU A 228 2.15 11.79 -1.40
C LEU A 228 1.69 12.53 -2.66
N GLY A 229 1.79 13.86 -2.69
CA GLY A 229 1.43 14.65 -3.87
C GLY A 229 2.23 14.26 -5.10
N ARG A 230 3.55 14.05 -4.96
CA ARG A 230 4.41 13.57 -6.06
C ARG A 230 4.03 12.16 -6.51
N MET A 231 3.82 11.25 -5.57
CA MET A 231 3.45 9.86 -5.86
C MET A 231 2.09 9.76 -6.55
N VAL A 232 1.09 10.47 -6.04
CA VAL A 232 -0.26 10.53 -6.62
C VAL A 232 -0.22 11.18 -8.00
N SER A 233 0.59 12.22 -8.21
CA SER A 233 0.77 12.82 -9.54
C SER A 233 1.41 11.85 -10.53
N ALA A 234 2.46 11.12 -10.15
CA ALA A 234 3.09 10.12 -11.01
C ALA A 234 2.09 8.99 -11.34
N TRP A 235 1.37 8.51 -10.33
CA TRP A 235 0.36 7.48 -10.50
C TRP A 235 -0.82 7.91 -11.38
N SER A 236 -1.42 9.08 -11.13
CA SER A 236 -2.60 9.56 -11.86
C SER A 236 -2.30 9.91 -13.32
N THR A 237 -1.03 10.10 -13.68
CA THR A 237 -0.58 10.35 -15.06
C THR A 237 0.02 9.12 -15.73
N GLY A 238 0.10 7.98 -15.02
CA GLY A 238 0.63 6.73 -15.54
C GLY A 238 2.15 6.72 -15.72
N ASP A 239 2.88 7.60 -15.02
CA ASP A 239 4.34 7.70 -14.96
C ASP A 239 4.92 6.60 -14.06
N VAL A 240 5.18 5.44 -14.67
CA VAL A 240 5.69 4.25 -13.98
C VAL A 240 7.16 4.40 -13.58
N GLU A 241 7.95 5.15 -14.34
CA GLU A 241 9.35 5.45 -14.00
C GLU A 241 9.42 6.37 -12.78
N GLY A 242 8.55 7.38 -12.74
CA GLY A 242 8.32 8.21 -11.57
C GLY A 242 7.95 7.36 -10.35
N ILE A 243 6.97 6.46 -10.46
CA ILE A 243 6.61 5.56 -9.34
C ILE A 243 7.82 4.73 -8.87
N ASP A 244 8.61 4.15 -9.76
CA ASP A 244 9.80 3.36 -9.37
C ASP A 244 10.85 4.22 -8.66
N ALA A 245 11.14 5.41 -9.19
CA ALA A 245 12.06 6.34 -8.54
C ALA A 245 11.55 6.72 -7.14
N LEU A 246 10.28 7.12 -7.05
CA LEU A 246 9.65 7.60 -5.84
C LEU A 246 9.39 6.51 -4.79
N ILE A 247 9.30 5.23 -5.17
CA ILE A 247 9.01 4.09 -4.26
C ILE A 247 10.15 3.08 -4.26
N GLY A 248 10.36 2.38 -5.37
CA GLY A 248 11.22 1.20 -5.45
C GLY A 248 12.70 1.51 -5.20
N GLN A 249 13.28 2.40 -5.99
CA GLN A 249 14.72 2.69 -5.98
C GLN A 249 15.19 3.21 -4.62
N GLU A 250 14.41 4.12 -4.07
CA GLU A 250 14.77 4.79 -2.84
C GLU A 250 14.44 3.92 -1.60
N MET A 251 13.36 3.13 -1.59
CA MET A 251 13.15 2.11 -0.54
C MET A 251 14.32 1.12 -0.53
N LYS A 252 14.80 0.69 -1.70
CA LYS A 252 15.96 -0.18 -1.84
C LYS A 252 17.25 0.46 -1.33
N ALA A 253 17.41 1.77 -1.54
CA ALA A 253 18.59 2.51 -1.08
C ALA A 253 18.65 2.64 0.44
N GLU A 254 17.49 2.75 1.11
CA GLU A 254 17.41 2.93 2.56
C GLU A 254 17.37 1.63 3.33
N SER A 255 16.58 0.67 2.86
CA SER A 255 16.46 -0.65 3.47
C SER A 255 16.25 -1.71 2.40
N PRO A 256 17.34 -2.38 1.96
CA PRO A 256 17.25 -3.52 1.04
C PRO A 256 16.34 -4.64 1.56
N GLU A 257 16.30 -4.84 2.88
CA GLU A 257 15.40 -5.81 3.52
C GLU A 257 13.94 -5.40 3.33
N MET A 258 13.61 -4.13 3.59
CA MET A 258 12.25 -3.60 3.41
C MET A 258 11.81 -3.71 1.95
N TYR A 259 12.68 -3.32 1.02
CA TYR A 259 12.42 -3.48 -0.42
C TYR A 259 12.17 -4.93 -0.81
N ALA A 260 12.97 -5.85 -0.27
CA ALA A 260 12.83 -7.26 -0.55
C ALA A 260 11.47 -7.80 -0.05
N VAL A 261 11.13 -7.48 1.19
CA VAL A 261 9.93 -7.92 1.89
C VAL A 261 8.66 -7.31 1.30
N MET A 262 8.64 -5.99 1.05
CA MET A 262 7.44 -5.29 0.62
C MET A 262 7.16 -5.40 -0.87
N LEU A 263 8.18 -5.60 -1.71
CA LEU A 263 8.01 -5.64 -3.16
C LEU A 263 8.46 -6.97 -3.74
N THR A 264 9.75 -7.28 -3.72
CA THR A 264 10.27 -8.36 -4.59
C THR A 264 9.78 -9.76 -4.21
N ARG A 265 9.70 -10.10 -2.91
CA ARG A 265 9.24 -11.41 -2.43
C ARG A 265 7.76 -11.59 -2.68
N ARG A 266 6.97 -10.53 -2.50
CA ARG A 266 5.53 -10.51 -2.76
C ARG A 266 5.25 -10.64 -4.25
N ASN A 267 5.94 -9.87 -5.08
CA ASN A 267 5.86 -10.00 -6.54
C ASN A 267 6.19 -11.41 -7.03
N GLU A 268 7.22 -12.05 -6.45
CA GLU A 268 7.59 -13.42 -6.78
C GLU A 268 6.47 -14.42 -6.41
N ALA A 269 5.89 -14.28 -5.21
CA ALA A 269 4.79 -15.11 -4.75
C ALA A 269 3.52 -14.91 -5.60
N TRP A 270 3.18 -13.66 -5.92
CA TRP A 270 2.02 -13.32 -6.75
C TRP A 270 2.20 -13.76 -8.19
N ALA A 271 3.40 -13.69 -8.75
CA ALA A 271 3.67 -14.20 -10.09
C ALA A 271 3.36 -15.71 -10.21
N ASN A 272 3.63 -16.50 -9.16
CA ASN A 272 3.25 -17.92 -9.10
C ASN A 272 1.73 -18.12 -9.04
N GLN A 273 1.02 -17.27 -8.27
CA GLN A 273 -0.45 -17.32 -8.19
C GLN A 273 -1.09 -16.89 -9.52
N ILE A 274 -0.57 -15.86 -10.18
CA ILE A 274 -1.02 -15.41 -11.50
C ILE A 274 -0.77 -16.46 -12.58
N GLN A 275 0.35 -17.17 -12.54
CA GLN A 275 0.58 -18.31 -13.44
C GLN A 275 -0.47 -19.40 -13.23
N THR A 276 -0.87 -19.68 -11.99
CA THR A 276 -1.98 -20.60 -11.70
C THR A 276 -3.31 -20.08 -12.24
N LEU A 277 -3.58 -18.77 -12.13
CA LEU A 277 -4.78 -18.14 -12.69
C LEU A 277 -4.86 -18.27 -14.21
N LEU A 278 -3.75 -18.05 -14.92
CA LEU A 278 -3.66 -18.20 -16.37
C LEU A 278 -3.84 -19.65 -16.83
N ALA A 279 -3.51 -20.64 -16.00
CA ALA A 279 -3.80 -22.03 -16.33
C ALA A 279 -5.31 -22.37 -16.28
N GLY A 280 -6.12 -21.46 -15.75
CA GLY A 280 -7.58 -21.51 -15.81
C GLY A 280 -8.12 -20.85 -17.09
N SER A 281 -9.30 -20.25 -16.97
CA SER A 281 -9.98 -19.53 -18.06
C SER A 281 -10.78 -18.36 -17.50
N GLY A 282 -11.10 -17.36 -18.31
CA GLY A 282 -11.98 -16.25 -17.95
C GLY A 282 -11.23 -14.94 -17.72
N THR A 283 -11.94 -13.94 -17.19
CA THR A 283 -11.40 -12.59 -17.05
C THR A 283 -11.26 -12.20 -15.58
N ALA A 284 -10.07 -11.80 -15.15
CA ALA A 284 -9.84 -11.26 -13.81
C ALA A 284 -9.38 -9.81 -13.87
N PHE A 285 -9.87 -8.99 -12.95
CA PHE A 285 -9.30 -7.67 -12.68
C PHE A 285 -8.48 -7.74 -11.40
N ILE A 286 -7.16 -7.60 -11.53
CA ILE A 286 -6.21 -7.68 -10.43
C ILE A 286 -5.77 -6.26 -10.06
N SER A 287 -5.97 -5.86 -8.82
CA SER A 287 -5.41 -4.63 -8.26
C SER A 287 -4.33 -4.96 -7.21
N VAL A 288 -3.22 -4.21 -7.27
CA VAL A 288 -2.13 -4.24 -6.31
C VAL A 288 -1.56 -2.82 -6.17
N GLY A 289 -0.88 -2.51 -5.07
CA GLY A 289 -0.24 -1.21 -4.89
C GLY A 289 0.66 -0.85 -6.08
N ALA A 290 0.61 0.40 -6.55
CA ALA A 290 1.27 0.83 -7.78
C ALA A 290 2.79 0.58 -7.79
N GLY A 291 3.43 0.56 -6.61
CA GLY A 291 4.85 0.22 -6.47
C GLY A 291 5.20 -1.19 -6.94
N HIS A 292 4.25 -2.14 -6.90
CA HIS A 292 4.46 -3.50 -7.39
C HIS A 292 4.54 -3.58 -8.91
N LEU A 293 4.02 -2.57 -9.62
CA LEU A 293 3.94 -2.53 -11.08
C LEU A 293 4.98 -1.61 -11.72
N ALA A 294 5.98 -1.18 -10.94
CA ALA A 294 7.03 -0.24 -11.33
C ALA A 294 8.44 -0.83 -11.11
N GLY A 295 9.38 -0.45 -11.99
CA GLY A 295 10.78 -0.83 -11.87
C GLY A 295 11.15 -2.23 -12.37
N ALA A 296 12.43 -2.55 -12.23
CA ALA A 296 13.05 -3.78 -12.76
C ALA A 296 12.61 -5.06 -12.03
N ASP A 297 12.13 -4.94 -10.79
CA ASP A 297 11.61 -6.06 -9.98
C ASP A 297 10.07 -6.09 -9.93
N SER A 298 9.40 -5.36 -10.82
CA SER A 298 7.94 -5.31 -10.94
C SER A 298 7.32 -6.68 -11.19
N LEU A 299 6.04 -6.82 -10.87
CA LEU A 299 5.27 -8.04 -11.10
C LEU A 299 5.29 -8.46 -12.58
N GLN A 300 5.22 -7.51 -13.50
CA GLN A 300 5.35 -7.73 -14.93
C GLN A 300 6.72 -8.30 -15.29
N ALA A 301 7.80 -7.82 -14.65
CA ALA A 301 9.14 -8.35 -14.85
C ALA A 301 9.25 -9.80 -14.31
N LYS A 302 8.67 -10.10 -13.14
CA LYS A 302 8.64 -11.48 -12.59
C LYS A 302 7.82 -12.43 -13.46
N LEU A 303 6.75 -11.96 -14.08
CA LEU A 303 5.95 -12.72 -15.04
C LEU A 303 6.70 -12.94 -16.37
N ALA A 304 7.42 -11.94 -16.86
CA ALA A 304 8.23 -12.07 -18.08
C ALA A 304 9.32 -13.14 -17.95
N GLN A 305 9.92 -13.29 -16.76
CA GLN A 305 10.87 -14.36 -16.46
C GLN A 305 10.25 -15.77 -16.57
N ARG A 306 8.92 -15.88 -16.48
CA ARG A 306 8.13 -17.11 -16.65
C ARG A 306 7.55 -17.25 -18.06
N GLY A 307 7.94 -16.39 -19.00
CA GLY A 307 7.40 -16.37 -20.37
C GLY A 307 6.02 -15.72 -20.50
N ILE A 308 5.52 -15.07 -19.45
CA ILE A 308 4.20 -14.41 -19.44
C ILE A 308 4.40 -12.92 -19.72
N THR A 309 3.82 -12.42 -20.81
CA THR A 309 3.98 -11.02 -21.23
C THR A 309 2.77 -10.18 -20.81
N ALA A 310 3.01 -9.08 -20.11
CA ALA A 310 2.00 -8.07 -19.81
C ALA A 310 2.15 -6.88 -20.77
N ALA A 311 1.09 -6.56 -21.52
CA ALA A 311 1.05 -5.43 -22.44
C ALA A 311 0.35 -4.22 -21.79
N ARG A 312 0.85 -3.00 -22.03
CA ARG A 312 0.18 -1.78 -21.60
C ARG A 312 -1.14 -1.63 -22.36
N VAL A 313 -2.23 -1.34 -21.65
CA VAL A 313 -3.51 -0.96 -22.26
C VAL A 313 -3.44 0.53 -22.58
N VAL A 314 -3.58 0.87 -23.85
CA VAL A 314 -3.68 2.24 -24.36
C VAL A 314 -5.12 2.52 -24.77
N ASP A 315 -5.52 3.79 -24.78
CA ASP A 315 -6.88 4.21 -25.18
C ASP A 315 -7.15 4.02 -26.68
#